data_AF-A0A662LV06-F1
#
_entry.id   AF-A0A662LV06-F1
#
_cell.length_a   1.000
_cell.length_b   1.000
_cell.length_c   1.000
_cell.angle_alpha   90.00
_cell.angle_beta   90.00
_cell.angle_gamma   90.00
#
_symmetry.space_group_name_H-M   'P 1'
#
loop_
_entity.id
_entity.type
_entity.pdbx_description
1 polymer ?
#
loop_
_entity_poly.entity_id
_entity_poly.type
_entity_poly.pdbx_seq_one_letter_code
_entity_poly.pdbx_strand_id
1 'polypeptide(L)'
;MPDLNLFNFDFSDLAKLMNKGRVDKVYYKMYQVADKLSREEFDTFRIELLAKSHGFESTPELLTALTDFKKDRISFHMDEMKKLLEMSIETQSQKKEKKNE
;
A
#
# COMPACT_ATOMS: atom_id res chain seq x y z
N MET A 1 8.32 -9.96 -2.96
CA MET A 1 7.84 -9.62 -4.31
C MET A 1 6.66 -8.68 -4.11
N PRO A 2 6.61 -7.50 -4.76
CA PRO A 2 5.50 -6.55 -4.57
C PRO A 2 4.15 -7.20 -4.88
N ASP A 3 3.10 -6.83 -4.15
CA ASP A 3 1.74 -7.31 -4.40
C ASP A 3 1.33 -7.02 -5.85
N LEU A 4 0.78 -8.02 -6.55
CA LEU A 4 0.36 -7.92 -7.97
C LEU A 4 -0.62 -6.77 -8.21
N ASN A 5 -1.36 -6.36 -7.16
CA ASN A 5 -2.33 -5.27 -7.22
C ASN A 5 -1.70 -3.87 -7.29
N LEU A 6 -0.44 -3.71 -6.87
CA LEU A 6 0.26 -2.42 -6.92
C LEU A 6 0.98 -2.17 -8.27
N PHE A 7 1.20 -3.21 -9.08
CA PHE A 7 1.91 -3.09 -10.37
C PHE A 7 1.16 -2.21 -11.39
N ASN A 8 -0.16 -2.09 -11.28
CA ASN A 8 -0.98 -1.24 -12.15
C ASN A 8 -1.13 0.20 -11.62
N PHE A 9 -0.53 0.53 -10.47
CA PHE A 9 -0.61 1.87 -9.92
C PHE A 9 0.34 2.81 -10.66
N ASP A 10 -0.18 3.90 -11.22
CA ASP A 10 0.65 4.92 -11.86
C ASP A 10 1.31 5.83 -10.81
N PHE A 11 2.60 5.60 -10.59
CA PHE A 11 3.43 6.42 -9.69
C PHE A 11 3.85 7.77 -10.28
N SER A 12 3.51 8.09 -11.54
CA SER A 12 3.97 9.31 -12.21
C SER A 12 3.56 10.58 -11.46
N ASP A 13 2.34 10.62 -10.92
CA ASP A 13 1.83 11.76 -10.16
C ASP A 13 2.47 11.88 -8.78
N LEU A 14 2.79 10.76 -8.12
CA LEU A 14 3.54 10.76 -6.86
C LEU A 14 4.97 11.25 -7.08
N ALA A 15 5.63 10.77 -8.13
CA ALA A 15 6.98 11.21 -8.50
C ALA A 15 7.01 12.73 -8.81
N LYS A 16 6.00 13.27 -9.52
CA LYS A 16 5.88 14.72 -9.75
C LYS A 16 5.73 15.50 -8.44
N LEU A 17 4.93 15.01 -7.48
CA LEU A 17 4.77 15.65 -6.18
C LEU A 17 6.06 15.59 -5.36
N MET A 18 6.76 14.46 -5.40
CA MET A 18 8.03 14.24 -4.72
C MET A 18 9.11 15.20 -5.24
N ASN A 19 9.23 15.33 -6.57
CA ASN A 19 10.15 16.29 -7.22
C ASN A 19 9.83 17.76 -6.90
N LYS A 20 8.58 18.08 -6.49
CA LYS A 20 8.16 19.42 -6.05
C LYS A 20 8.33 19.63 -4.53
N GLY A 21 8.94 18.69 -3.81
CA GLY A 21 9.11 18.75 -2.35
C GLY A 21 7.81 18.59 -1.55
N ARG A 22 6.73 18.12 -2.17
CA ARG A 22 5.40 17.96 -1.54
C ARG A 22 5.25 16.59 -0.85
N VAL A 23 6.17 16.30 0.07
CA VAL A 23 6.27 14.99 0.75
C VAL A 23 5.00 14.66 1.53
N ASP A 24 4.38 15.67 2.14
CA ASP A 24 3.07 15.59 2.81
C ASP A 24 2.00 14.96 1.91
N LYS A 25 1.89 15.46 0.68
CA LYS A 25 0.90 15.00 -0.30
C LYS A 25 1.24 13.63 -0.86
N VAL A 26 2.52 13.31 -1.02
CA VAL A 26 2.97 11.98 -1.45
C VAL A 26 2.55 10.95 -0.41
N TYR A 27 2.91 11.18 0.86
CA TYR A 27 2.56 10.29 1.96
C TYR A 27 1.05 10.11 2.11
N TYR A 28 0.28 11.20 2.05
CA TYR A 28 -1.18 11.13 2.16
C TYR A 28 -1.82 10.31 1.01
N LYS A 29 -1.36 10.50 -0.23
CA LYS A 29 -1.87 9.72 -1.36
C LYS A 29 -1.49 8.25 -1.27
N MET A 30 -0.27 7.93 -0.86
CA MET A 30 0.13 6.55 -0.58
C MET A 30 -0.78 5.95 0.48
N TYR A 31 -1.02 6.65 1.58
CA TYR A 31 -1.91 6.17 2.64
C TYR A 31 -3.33 5.86 2.14
N GLN A 32 -3.91 6.72 1.30
CA GLN A 32 -5.23 6.47 0.71
C GLN A 32 -5.28 5.18 -0.11
N VAL A 33 -4.22 4.87 -0.86
CA VAL A 33 -4.12 3.64 -1.64
C VAL A 33 -3.92 2.43 -0.72
N ALA A 34 -3.06 2.54 0.28
CA ALA A 34 -2.83 1.49 1.28
C ALA A 34 -4.13 1.15 2.03
N ASP A 35 -4.86 2.14 2.52
CA ASP A 35 -6.14 1.93 3.23
C ASP A 35 -7.18 1.26 2.32
N LYS A 36 -7.24 1.63 1.04
CA LYS A 36 -8.15 0.98 0.09
C LYS A 36 -7.81 -0.51 -0.09
N LEU A 37 -6.55 -0.83 -0.37
CA LEU A 37 -6.10 -2.22 -0.56
C LEU A 37 -6.31 -3.05 0.71
N SER A 38 -5.94 -2.49 1.87
CA SER A 38 -6.15 -3.17 3.15
C SER A 38 -7.61 -3.44 3.46
N ARG A 39 -8.56 -2.60 3.00
CA ARG A 39 -10.00 -2.86 3.18
C ARG A 39 -10.47 -4.06 2.35
N GLU A 40 -10.03 -4.16 1.10
CA GLU A 40 -10.37 -5.28 0.21
C GLU A 40 -9.83 -6.62 0.78
N GLU A 41 -8.61 -6.60 1.31
CA GLU A 41 -8.00 -7.74 1.99
C GLU A 41 -8.66 -8.05 3.33
N PHE A 42 -9.08 -7.03 4.07
CA PHE A 42 -9.74 -7.16 5.36
C PHE A 42 -11.08 -7.89 5.21
N ASP A 43 -11.89 -7.55 4.21
CA ASP A 43 -13.17 -8.23 4.00
C ASP A 43 -12.97 -9.72 3.71
N THR A 44 -11.94 -10.06 2.93
CA THR A 44 -11.55 -11.44 2.65
C THR A 44 -11.11 -12.16 3.93
N PHE A 45 -10.19 -11.57 4.69
CA PHE A 45 -9.69 -12.13 5.94
C PHE A 45 -10.80 -12.32 6.97
N ARG A 46 -11.71 -11.34 7.09
CA ARG A 46 -12.85 -11.39 8.01
C ARG A 46 -13.76 -12.58 7.67
N ILE A 47 -14.10 -12.78 6.40
CA ILE A 47 -14.97 -13.90 5.97
C ILE A 47 -14.31 -15.25 6.31
N GLU A 48 -13.02 -15.40 6.03
CA GLU A 48 -12.28 -16.63 6.37
C GLU A 48 -12.21 -16.88 7.88
N LEU A 49 -11.99 -15.83 8.65
CA LEU A 49 -11.90 -15.92 10.11
C LEU A 49 -13.26 -16.32 10.72
N LEU A 50 -14.36 -15.75 10.23
CA LEU A 50 -15.71 -16.09 10.67
C LEU A 50 -16.12 -17.52 10.29
N ALA A 51 -15.70 -17.99 9.11
CA ALA A 51 -15.90 -19.38 8.72
C ALA A 51 -15.17 -20.35 9.67
N LYS A 52 -13.95 -20.00 10.10
CA LYS A 52 -13.17 -20.79 11.07
C LYS A 52 -13.71 -20.71 12.49
N SER A 53 -14.32 -19.59 12.88
CA SER A 53 -14.90 -19.39 14.23
C SER A 53 -16.34 -19.89 14.35
N HIS A 54 -16.86 -20.64 13.37
CA HIS A 54 -18.27 -21.08 13.33
C HIS A 54 -19.29 -19.93 13.46
N GLY A 55 -18.95 -18.72 12.98
CA GLY A 55 -19.82 -17.56 13.00
C GLY A 55 -19.86 -16.80 14.34
N PHE A 56 -19.01 -17.13 15.31
CA PHE A 56 -18.87 -16.30 16.51
C PHE A 56 -18.07 -15.03 16.17
N GLU A 57 -18.79 -13.89 16.05
CA GLU A 57 -18.25 -12.60 15.57
C GLU A 57 -17.57 -11.75 16.66
N SER A 58 -17.71 -12.08 17.94
CA SER A 58 -17.58 -11.09 19.02
C SER A 58 -16.71 -11.51 20.20
N THR A 59 -15.74 -12.41 20.00
CA THR A 59 -14.70 -12.62 21.02
C THR A 59 -13.67 -11.48 20.96
N PRO A 60 -13.15 -10.99 22.11
CA PRO A 60 -12.11 -9.96 22.14
C PRO A 60 -10.89 -10.31 21.29
N GLU A 61 -10.54 -11.59 21.19
CA GLU A 61 -9.43 -12.11 20.38
C GLU A 61 -9.68 -11.90 18.89
N LEU A 62 -10.92 -12.09 18.42
CA LEU A 62 -11.31 -11.88 17.04
C LEU A 62 -11.23 -10.40 16.66
N LEU A 63 -11.73 -9.52 17.53
CA LEU A 63 -11.65 -8.06 17.34
C LEU A 63 -10.20 -7.56 17.33
N THR A 64 -9.35 -8.16 18.18
CA THR A 64 -7.91 -7.86 18.22
C THR A 64 -7.23 -8.31 16.92
N ALA A 65 -7.45 -9.55 16.49
CA ALA A 65 -6.89 -10.07 15.24
C ALA A 65 -7.31 -9.25 14.01
N LEU A 66 -8.57 -8.80 13.94
CA LEU A 66 -9.08 -7.93 12.87
C LEU A 66 -8.39 -6.56 12.88
N THR A 67 -8.19 -5.97 14.07
CA THR A 67 -7.55 -4.66 14.22
C THR A 67 -6.07 -4.72 13.85
N ASP A 68 -5.37 -5.76 14.31
CA ASP A 68 -3.94 -5.94 14.04
C ASP A 68 -3.70 -6.22 12.55
N PHE A 69 -4.52 -7.09 11.94
CA PHE A 69 -4.48 -7.31 10.49
C PHE A 69 -4.57 -6.00 9.71
N LYS A 70 -5.53 -5.12 10.04
CA LYS A 70 -5.70 -3.86 9.33
C LYS A 70 -4.48 -2.96 9.45
N LYS A 71 -3.88 -2.85 10.64
CA LYS A 71 -2.69 -2.02 10.86
C LYS A 71 -1.48 -2.58 10.10
N ASP A 72 -1.26 -3.89 10.19
CA ASP A 72 -0.13 -4.56 9.57
C ASP A 72 -0.20 -4.48 8.05
N ARG A 73 -1.39 -4.66 7.46
CA ARG A 73 -1.58 -4.55 6.00
C ARG A 73 -1.40 -3.12 5.49
N ILE A 74 -1.87 -2.10 6.21
CA ILE A 74 -1.63 -0.71 5.82
C ILE A 74 -0.13 -0.42 5.84
N SER A 75 0.57 -0.84 6.89
CA SER A 75 2.03 -0.65 6.99
C SER A 75 2.77 -1.37 5.87
N PHE A 76 2.38 -2.60 5.56
CA PHE A 76 2.94 -3.38 4.46
C PHE A 76 2.80 -2.66 3.12
N HIS A 77 1.58 -2.23 2.75
CA HIS A 77 1.34 -1.54 1.47
C HIS A 77 2.09 -0.20 1.37
N MET A 78 2.19 0.53 2.48
CA MET A 78 2.97 1.77 2.55
C MET A 78 4.46 1.53 2.25
N ASP A 79 5.04 0.48 2.82
CA ASP A 79 6.43 0.10 2.58
C ASP A 79 6.66 -0.36 1.13
N GLU A 80 5.72 -1.11 0.55
CA GLU A 80 5.80 -1.53 -0.85
C GLU A 80 5.73 -0.35 -1.81
N MET A 81 4.77 0.56 -1.61
CA MET A 81 4.64 1.76 -2.43
C MET A 81 5.86 2.68 -2.31
N LYS A 82 6.48 2.76 -1.13
CA LYS A 82 7.72 3.53 -0.95
C LYS A 82 8.83 2.98 -1.85
N LYS A 83 9.05 1.66 -1.82
CA LYS A 83 10.07 1.00 -2.66
C LYS A 83 9.79 1.19 -4.14
N LEU A 84 8.53 1.03 -4.57
CA LEU A 84 8.14 1.22 -5.98
C LEU A 84 8.33 2.67 -6.44
N LEU A 85 8.04 3.64 -5.58
CA LEU A 85 8.28 5.06 -5.87
C LEU A 85 9.78 5.36 -6.00
N GLU A 86 10.62 4.84 -5.10
CA GLU A 86 12.08 4.96 -5.16
C GLU A 86 12.62 4.41 -6.49
N MET A 87 12.23 3.18 -6.86
CA MET A 87 12.60 2.56 -8.14
C MET A 87 12.12 3.37 -9.36
N SER A 88 10.92 3.96 -9.29
CA SER A 88 10.37 4.80 -10.36
C SER A 88 11.21 6.06 -10.56
N ILE A 89 11.64 6.70 -9.48
CA ILE A 89 12.49 7.90 -9.51
C ILE A 89 13.87 7.55 -10.09
N GLU A 90 14.50 6.47 -9.62
CA GLU A 90 15.80 6.00 -10.14
C GLU A 90 15.76 5.74 -11.66
N THR A 91 14.72 5.04 -12.12
CA THR A 91 14.52 4.74 -13.54
C THR A 91 14.35 6.02 -14.38
N GLN A 92 13.68 7.04 -13.85
CA GLN A 92 13.50 8.33 -14.53
C GLN A 92 14.80 9.13 -14.60
N SER A 93 15.63 9.08 -13.56
CA SER A 93 16.95 9.75 -13.53
C SER A 93 17.89 9.15 -14.58
N GLN A 94 17.98 7.83 -14.66
CA GLN A 94 18.80 7.13 -15.66
C GLN A 94 18.35 7.44 -17.11
N LYS A 95 17.04 7.60 -17.35
CA LYS A 95 16.51 7.99 -18.66
C LYS A 95 16.87 9.42 -19.07
N LYS A 96 17.07 10.33 -18.10
CA LYS A 96 17.49 11.72 -18.38
C LYS A 96 18.98 11.80 -18.70
N GLU A 97 19.81 11.01 -18.02
CA GLU A 97 21.25 10.94 -18.27
C GLU A 97 21.54 10.45 -19.69
N LYS A 98 20.88 9.36 -20.13
CA LYS A 98 21.03 8.80 -21.49
C LYS A 98 20.50 9.67 -22.64
N LYS A 99 19.77 10.76 -22.35
CA LYS A 99 19.25 11.70 -23.37
C LYS A 99 20.17 12.91 -23.60
N ASN A 100 21.15 13.10 -22.72
CA ASN A 100 22.13 14.18 -22.76
C ASN A 100 23.52 13.70 -23.24
N GLU A 101 23.68 12.40 -23.50
CA GLU A 101 24.78 11.80 -24.27
C GLU A 101 24.41 11.74 -25.75
#